data_AF-A0A849EHY3-F1
#
_entry.id   AF-A0A849EHY3-F1
#
_cell.length_a   1.000
_cell.length_b   1.000
_cell.length_c   1.000
_cell.angle_alpha   90.00
_cell.angle_beta   90.00
_cell.angle_gamma   90.00
#
_symmetry.space_group_name_H-M   'P 1'
#
loop_
_entity.id
_entity.type
_entity.pdbx_description
1 polymer ?
#
loop_
_entity_poly.entity_id
_entity_poly.type
_entity_poly.pdbx_seq_one_letter_code
_entity_poly.pdbx_strand_id
1 'polypeptide(L)'
;MKKYAHKTMMLLLILFVGTSFAHNERSEESFTPVGLQTKPESIKYSRQPVVKIALLLDTSNSMDGLINQAKSQLWDIVNQFAYAKCGNDSRPGLQIALYQYGNDDLASQEGYVQQVLGFSSDLDEISEKLFSLTTNGGEEFCGQVIHQSLLQLKWGKNPDDLKMIFIAGNEPFTQGRKDFRESVLNAKEKDIVVNTIFCGSYTQGVNTHWQEGALLAGGEYMAIDHNRQVVHIKTPYDKIIIKLNAQLNNTYISYGTKGTHRIAQQRTQDAQAMEMEEVVAVKRAVSKSSGYYNNAEWDLVDASAKDDFDLGKVKKETLPASLKGKSDQQIKKHLAEKKAERQSVQKEIQQANAKREAYLAKQQKNETGELEQAMLQAIRKQAAKKDLYWE
;
A
#
# COMPACT_ATOMS: atom_id res chain seq x y z
N MET A 1 10.86 -78.10 35.10
CA MET A 1 11.48 -76.95 35.79
C MET A 1 11.88 -75.89 34.76
N LYS A 2 11.52 -74.63 35.02
CA LYS A 2 11.97 -73.36 34.43
C LYS A 2 11.62 -73.02 32.96
N LYS A 3 10.67 -72.06 32.90
CA LYS A 3 10.54 -70.87 32.03
C LYS A 3 10.12 -71.07 30.57
N TYR A 4 8.82 -70.89 30.32
CA TYR A 4 8.24 -70.59 29.01
C TYR A 4 8.13 -69.07 28.81
N ALA A 5 8.63 -68.59 27.67
CA ALA A 5 8.37 -67.26 27.13
C ALA A 5 7.22 -67.34 26.12
N HIS A 6 6.19 -66.51 26.27
CA HIS A 6 5.09 -66.39 25.30
C HIS A 6 5.40 -65.27 24.30
N LYS A 7 5.43 -65.62 23.01
CA LYS A 7 5.18 -64.73 21.87
C LYS A 7 3.91 -65.23 21.20
N THR A 8 2.87 -64.40 21.14
CA THR A 8 1.61 -64.73 20.47
C THR A 8 1.54 -63.93 19.17
N MET A 9 1.60 -64.65 18.03
CA MET A 9 1.41 -64.15 16.68
C MET A 9 -0.03 -64.46 16.26
N MET A 10 -0.75 -63.45 15.78
CA MET A 10 -2.18 -63.50 15.47
C MET A 10 -2.42 -64.16 14.11
N LEU A 11 -3.39 -65.07 14.08
CA LEU A 11 -3.70 -66.03 13.01
C LEU A 11 -4.60 -65.41 11.94
N LEU A 12 -4.26 -65.63 10.67
CA LEU A 12 -5.04 -65.37 9.46
C LEU A 12 -5.97 -66.56 9.20
N LEU A 13 -7.27 -66.33 8.92
CA LEU A 13 -8.14 -67.38 8.38
C LEU A 13 -9.00 -66.83 7.22
N ILE A 14 -8.76 -67.39 6.04
CA ILE A 14 -9.55 -67.27 4.80
C ILE A 14 -10.46 -68.50 4.76
N LEU A 15 -11.72 -68.36 4.33
CA LEU A 15 -12.48 -69.47 3.75
C LEU A 15 -13.52 -68.97 2.72
N PHE A 16 -13.29 -69.45 1.49
CA PHE A 16 -14.15 -69.44 0.31
C PHE A 16 -15.47 -70.20 0.53
N VAL A 17 -16.54 -69.83 -0.21
CA VAL A 17 -17.25 -70.75 -1.13
C VAL A 17 -17.96 -69.90 -2.19
N GLY A 18 -17.74 -70.24 -3.47
CA GLY A 18 -18.58 -69.83 -4.59
C GLY A 18 -19.22 -71.03 -5.27
N THR A 19 -20.31 -70.78 -6.00
CA THR A 19 -20.86 -71.44 -7.21
C THR A 19 -22.29 -70.90 -7.34
N SER A 20 -22.76 -70.22 -8.39
CA SER A 20 -22.70 -70.34 -9.86
C SER A 20 -24.12 -70.61 -10.41
N PHE A 21 -24.66 -69.55 -11.03
CA PHE A 21 -25.61 -69.47 -12.15
C PHE A 21 -27.04 -70.05 -12.06
N ALA A 22 -28.03 -69.14 -12.18
CA ALA A 22 -29.17 -69.33 -13.06
C ALA A 22 -29.58 -67.98 -13.70
N HIS A 23 -29.80 -68.07 -15.01
CA HIS A 23 -29.95 -67.06 -16.05
C HIS A 23 -31.27 -66.26 -15.95
N ASN A 24 -31.23 -64.95 -16.16
CA ASN A 24 -32.37 -64.22 -16.73
C ASN A 24 -31.85 -63.05 -17.60
N GLU A 25 -32.19 -63.10 -18.88
CA GLU A 25 -31.89 -62.07 -19.89
C GLU A 25 -32.93 -60.94 -19.87
N ARG A 26 -32.52 -59.81 -20.47
CA ARG A 26 -33.21 -58.52 -20.74
C ARG A 26 -32.98 -57.46 -19.66
N SER A 27 -32.52 -56.25 -19.98
CA SER A 27 -32.35 -55.55 -21.26
C SER A 27 -31.20 -54.55 -21.16
N GLU A 28 -30.46 -54.36 -22.25
CA GLU A 28 -29.41 -53.35 -22.36
C GLU A 28 -29.99 -51.93 -22.19
N GLU A 29 -29.53 -51.21 -21.17
CA GLU A 29 -29.47 -49.75 -21.19
C GLU A 29 -28.01 -49.33 -20.99
N SER A 30 -27.49 -48.61 -21.99
CA SER A 30 -26.12 -48.12 -22.05
C SER A 30 -25.88 -47.05 -20.97
N PHE A 31 -25.14 -47.41 -19.91
CA PHE A 31 -24.60 -46.43 -18.97
C PHE A 31 -23.25 -45.90 -19.49
N THR A 32 -23.26 -44.70 -20.07
CA THR A 32 -22.05 -43.90 -20.24
C THR A 32 -21.58 -43.39 -18.87
N PRO A 33 -20.33 -43.60 -18.45
CA PRO A 33 -19.84 -43.08 -17.18
C PRO A 33 -19.70 -41.55 -17.29
N VAL A 34 -20.55 -40.82 -16.58
CA VAL A 34 -20.38 -39.38 -16.36
C VAL A 34 -19.15 -39.20 -15.48
N GLY A 35 -18.01 -38.88 -16.10
CA GLY A 35 -16.83 -38.41 -15.40
C GLY A 35 -17.14 -37.08 -14.71
N LEU A 36 -17.15 -37.07 -13.38
CA LEU A 36 -17.13 -35.84 -12.58
C LEU A 36 -15.80 -35.14 -12.80
N GLN A 37 -15.73 -34.29 -13.84
CA GLN A 37 -14.73 -33.23 -13.91
C GLN A 37 -15.15 -32.14 -12.92
N THR A 38 -14.64 -32.20 -11.70
CA THR A 38 -14.68 -31.04 -10.80
C THR A 38 -13.68 -30.02 -11.31
N LYS A 39 -14.15 -29.10 -12.16
CA LYS A 39 -13.48 -27.82 -12.45
C LYS A 39 -13.25 -27.14 -11.10
N PRO A 40 -12.03 -26.68 -10.76
CA PRO A 40 -11.82 -25.97 -9.51
C PRO A 40 -12.65 -24.69 -9.57
N GLU A 41 -13.70 -24.64 -8.77
CA GLU A 41 -14.50 -23.44 -8.58
C GLU A 41 -13.60 -22.43 -7.87
N SER A 42 -13.15 -21.42 -8.60
CA SER A 42 -12.40 -20.31 -8.03
C SER A 42 -13.29 -19.64 -6.98
N ILE A 43 -12.94 -19.81 -5.70
CA ILE A 43 -13.53 -19.03 -4.62
C ILE A 43 -13.18 -17.56 -4.91
N LYS A 44 -14.11 -16.82 -5.51
CA LYS A 44 -14.01 -15.36 -5.63
C LYS A 44 -14.10 -14.79 -4.23
N TYR A 45 -12.96 -14.44 -3.64
CA TYR A 45 -12.96 -13.64 -2.42
C TYR A 45 -13.60 -12.29 -2.75
N SER A 46 -14.78 -12.03 -2.18
CA SER A 46 -15.62 -10.85 -2.48
C SER A 46 -15.08 -9.54 -1.88
N ARG A 47 -13.75 -9.39 -1.72
CA ARG A 47 -13.13 -8.18 -1.18
C ARG A 47 -12.28 -7.56 -2.27
N GLN A 48 -12.48 -6.26 -2.48
CA GLN A 48 -11.62 -5.48 -3.38
C GLN A 48 -10.15 -5.72 -3.02
N PRO A 49 -9.27 -6.03 -3.99
CA PRO A 49 -7.86 -6.26 -3.74
C PRO A 49 -7.24 -5.03 -3.08
N VAL A 50 -6.32 -5.24 -2.14
CA VAL A 50 -5.57 -4.14 -1.52
C VAL A 50 -4.11 -4.24 -1.92
N VAL A 51 -3.56 -3.13 -2.40
CA VAL A 51 -2.12 -2.95 -2.56
C VAL A 51 -1.55 -2.50 -1.23
N LYS A 52 -0.68 -3.32 -0.65
CA LYS A 52 -0.01 -3.09 0.64
C LYS A 52 1.47 -2.85 0.41
N ILE A 53 1.93 -1.67 0.78
CA ILE A 53 3.31 -1.24 0.61
C ILE A 53 3.92 -0.94 1.98
N ALA A 54 4.98 -1.63 2.34
CA ALA A 54 5.82 -1.23 3.48
C ALA A 54 7.05 -0.50 2.95
N LEU A 55 7.23 0.76 3.36
CA LEU A 55 8.42 1.55 3.10
C LEU A 55 9.36 1.39 4.29
N LEU A 56 10.52 0.79 4.07
CA LEU A 56 11.59 0.65 5.05
C LEU A 56 12.69 1.62 4.63
N LEU A 57 12.78 2.76 5.32
CA LEU A 57 13.70 3.84 4.96
C LEU A 57 14.87 3.88 5.93
N ASP A 58 16.08 3.88 5.39
CA ASP A 58 17.26 4.20 6.18
C ASP A 58 17.20 5.68 6.62
N THR A 59 17.41 5.91 7.91
CA THR A 59 17.50 7.23 8.53
C THR A 59 18.89 7.49 9.13
N SER A 60 19.93 6.86 8.57
CA SER A 60 21.33 7.21 8.83
C SER A 60 21.70 8.61 8.31
N ASN A 61 22.83 9.16 8.78
CA ASN A 61 23.26 10.54 8.51
C ASN A 61 23.36 10.91 7.01
N SER A 62 23.57 9.94 6.12
CA SER A 62 23.71 10.16 4.67
C SER A 62 22.38 10.20 3.92
N MET A 63 21.25 10.02 4.61
CA MET A 63 19.96 9.70 3.97
C MET A 63 18.94 10.83 3.92
N ASP A 64 19.35 12.07 4.21
CA ASP A 64 18.49 13.25 4.06
C ASP A 64 17.93 13.36 2.63
N GLY A 65 18.75 13.07 1.62
CA GLY A 65 18.33 13.05 0.22
C GLY A 65 17.18 12.07 -0.04
N LEU A 66 17.29 10.83 0.46
CA LEU A 66 16.25 9.80 0.32
C LEU A 66 14.95 10.23 0.99
N ILE A 67 15.05 10.73 2.23
CA ILE A 67 13.90 11.19 3.00
C ILE A 67 13.21 12.37 2.29
N ASN A 68 13.98 13.32 1.76
CA ASN A 68 13.44 14.45 0.99
C ASN A 68 12.79 13.99 -0.34
N GLN A 69 13.38 13.02 -1.03
CA GLN A 69 12.76 12.41 -2.22
C GLN A 69 11.46 11.70 -1.86
N ALA A 70 11.43 10.89 -0.80
CA ALA A 70 10.21 10.22 -0.34
C ALA A 70 9.11 11.24 0.01
N LYS A 71 9.44 12.32 0.74
CA LYS A 71 8.50 13.40 1.10
C LYS A 71 7.90 14.07 -0.14
N SER A 72 8.72 14.36 -1.15
CA SER A 72 8.27 15.04 -2.38
C SER A 72 7.49 14.14 -3.34
N GLN A 73 7.71 12.81 -3.30
CA GLN A 73 7.19 11.86 -4.29
C GLN A 73 6.05 10.97 -3.77
N LEU A 74 5.70 11.04 -2.48
CA LEU A 74 4.55 10.32 -1.92
C LEU A 74 3.28 10.53 -2.75
N TRP A 75 3.00 11.79 -3.11
CA TRP A 75 1.81 12.17 -3.87
C TRP A 75 1.83 11.65 -5.31
N ASP A 76 3.01 11.51 -5.91
CA ASP A 76 3.13 10.92 -7.25
C ASP A 76 2.71 9.45 -7.24
N ILE A 77 3.21 8.68 -6.26
CA ILE A 77 2.84 7.28 -6.10
C ILE A 77 1.32 7.15 -5.95
N VAL A 78 0.71 7.96 -5.07
CA VAL A 78 -0.76 7.99 -4.90
C VAL A 78 -1.47 8.35 -6.20
N ASN A 79 -1.01 9.36 -6.91
CA ASN A 79 -1.60 9.80 -8.18
C ASN A 79 -1.54 8.70 -9.25
N GLN A 80 -0.49 7.89 -9.26
CA GLN A 80 -0.38 6.77 -10.19
C GLN A 80 -1.34 5.63 -9.83
N PHE A 81 -1.63 5.42 -8.55
CA PHE A 81 -2.67 4.47 -8.14
C PHE A 81 -4.07 4.92 -8.53
N ALA A 82 -4.31 6.22 -8.74
CA ALA A 82 -5.58 6.76 -9.24
C ALA A 82 -6.03 6.11 -10.56
N TYR A 83 -5.07 5.68 -11.38
CA TYR A 83 -5.28 5.02 -12.69
C TYR A 83 -5.22 3.48 -12.62
N ALA A 84 -4.93 2.91 -11.45
CA ALA A 84 -4.87 1.47 -11.27
C ALA A 84 -6.29 0.88 -11.18
N LYS A 85 -6.50 -0.24 -11.86
CA LYS A 85 -7.73 -1.02 -11.88
C LYS A 85 -7.46 -2.49 -11.63
N CYS A 86 -8.46 -3.18 -11.09
CA CYS A 86 -8.49 -4.63 -10.93
C CYS A 86 -9.38 -5.24 -12.04
N GLY A 87 -9.34 -6.55 -12.26
CA GLY A 87 -10.12 -7.24 -13.31
C GLY A 87 -11.65 -7.08 -13.29
N ASN A 88 -12.23 -6.43 -12.29
CA ASN A 88 -13.64 -6.03 -12.23
C ASN A 88 -13.86 -4.52 -12.46
N ASP A 89 -12.88 -3.83 -13.07
CA ASP A 89 -12.83 -2.38 -13.26
C ASP A 89 -12.92 -1.53 -11.98
N SER A 90 -12.84 -2.15 -10.80
CA SER A 90 -12.77 -1.43 -9.53
C SER A 90 -11.34 -1.02 -9.21
N ARG A 91 -11.20 0.10 -8.49
CA ARG A 91 -9.90 0.56 -8.01
C ARG A 91 -9.48 -0.27 -6.80
N PRO A 92 -8.21 -0.73 -6.73
CA PRO A 92 -7.72 -1.43 -5.56
C PRO A 92 -7.68 -0.48 -4.35
N GLY A 93 -7.77 -1.03 -3.14
CA GLY A 93 -7.40 -0.28 -1.94
C GLY A 93 -5.89 -0.02 -1.91
N LEU A 94 -5.46 1.06 -1.25
CA LEU A 94 -4.04 1.33 -1.01
C LEU A 94 -3.80 1.45 0.50
N GLN A 95 -2.78 0.74 0.99
CA GLN A 95 -2.31 0.83 2.36
C GLN A 95 -0.79 0.95 2.39
N ILE A 96 -0.29 1.95 3.09
CA ILE A 96 1.14 2.20 3.25
C ILE A 96 1.51 2.07 4.73
N ALA A 97 2.60 1.35 5.00
CA ALA A 97 3.26 1.29 6.29
C ALA A 97 4.65 1.93 6.17
N LEU A 98 5.16 2.48 7.28
CA LEU A 98 6.45 3.14 7.34
C LEU A 98 7.29 2.57 8.49
N TYR A 99 8.51 2.19 8.17
CA TYR A 99 9.56 1.86 9.12
C TYR A 99 10.74 2.78 8.88
N GLN A 100 11.45 3.06 9.95
CA GLN A 100 12.80 3.58 9.89
C GLN A 100 13.78 2.56 10.45
N TYR A 101 15.00 2.56 9.91
CA TYR A 101 16.12 1.78 10.42
C TYR A 101 17.43 2.55 10.23
N GLY A 102 18.52 2.11 10.84
CA GLY A 102 19.84 2.73 10.63
C GLY A 102 20.09 4.00 11.45
N ASN A 103 19.36 4.18 12.55
CA ASN A 103 19.45 5.36 13.40
C ASN A 103 19.76 5.05 14.87
N ASP A 104 20.78 5.69 15.42
CA ASP A 104 21.35 5.45 16.75
C ASP A 104 20.42 5.87 17.90
N ASP A 105 19.45 6.75 17.65
CA ASP A 105 18.39 7.07 18.63
C ASP A 105 17.40 5.90 18.80
N LEU A 106 17.43 4.92 17.89
CA LEU A 106 16.58 3.74 17.97
C LEU A 106 17.14 2.71 18.95
N ALA A 107 16.24 1.94 19.55
CA ALA A 107 16.62 0.94 20.53
C ALA A 107 17.49 -0.16 19.89
N SER A 108 18.73 -0.30 20.37
CA SER A 108 19.65 -1.36 19.94
C SER A 108 19.08 -2.77 20.20
N GLN A 109 18.25 -2.93 21.23
CA GLN A 109 17.54 -4.19 21.53
C GLN A 109 16.54 -4.58 20.45
N GLU A 110 15.96 -3.61 19.74
CA GLU A 110 15.09 -3.85 18.58
C GLU A 110 15.88 -3.95 17.27
N GLY A 111 17.20 -3.78 17.34
CA GLY A 111 18.13 -3.80 16.21
C GLY A 111 18.11 -2.51 15.40
N TYR A 112 17.93 -1.37 16.07
CA TYR A 112 17.84 -0.05 15.42
C TYR A 112 16.73 0.00 14.36
N VAL A 113 15.58 -0.59 14.67
CA VAL A 113 14.40 -0.62 13.79
C VAL A 113 13.21 -0.11 14.57
N GLN A 114 12.36 0.69 13.92
CA GLN A 114 11.10 1.14 14.49
C GLN A 114 9.99 1.14 13.45
N GLN A 115 8.83 0.57 13.83
CA GLN A 115 7.59 0.80 13.09
C GLN A 115 7.07 2.20 13.40
N VAL A 116 7.21 3.12 12.44
CA VAL A 116 6.73 4.50 12.55
C VAL A 116 5.22 4.58 12.32
N LEU A 117 4.73 3.81 11.34
CA LEU A 117 3.32 3.71 11.00
C LEU A 117 2.99 2.29 10.53
N GLY A 118 1.97 1.67 11.13
CA GLY A 118 1.38 0.43 10.58
C GLY A 118 0.64 0.70 9.27
N PHE A 119 0.04 -0.32 8.65
CA PHE A 119 -0.74 -0.10 7.43
C PHE A 119 -1.88 0.91 7.65
N SER A 120 -1.80 2.04 6.94
CA SER A 120 -2.80 3.11 6.94
C SER A 120 -3.24 3.42 5.51
N SER A 121 -4.50 3.85 5.37
CA SER A 121 -5.02 4.45 4.13
C SER A 121 -5.19 5.97 4.26
N ASP A 122 -4.86 6.55 5.42
CA ASP A 122 -4.90 8.00 5.66
C ASP A 122 -3.60 8.63 5.13
N LEU A 123 -3.71 9.28 3.97
CA LEU A 123 -2.57 9.89 3.29
C LEU A 123 -1.97 11.08 4.04
N ASP A 124 -2.76 11.80 4.83
CA ASP A 124 -2.25 12.91 5.63
C ASP A 124 -1.47 12.39 6.84
N GLU A 125 -1.88 11.26 7.42
CA GLU A 125 -1.11 10.57 8.47
C GLU A 125 0.19 9.97 7.94
N ILE A 126 0.16 9.32 6.78
CA ILE A 126 1.37 8.81 6.12
C ILE A 126 2.34 9.95 5.85
N SER A 127 1.83 11.06 5.29
CA SER A 127 2.63 12.25 5.03
C SER A 127 3.21 12.81 6.33
N GLU A 128 2.41 13.05 7.38
CA GLU A 128 2.91 13.55 8.67
C GLU A 128 4.05 12.69 9.23
N LYS A 129 3.89 11.36 9.22
CA LYS A 129 4.92 10.44 9.73
C LYS A 129 6.18 10.47 8.90
N LEU A 130 6.05 10.53 7.57
CA LEU A 130 7.18 10.69 6.67
C LEU A 130 7.90 12.03 6.90
N PHE A 131 7.16 13.13 7.09
CA PHE A 131 7.69 14.45 7.41
C PHE A 131 8.44 14.49 8.75
N SER A 132 8.00 13.67 9.72
CA SER A 132 8.61 13.59 11.05
C SER A 132 9.93 12.81 11.12
N LEU A 133 10.31 12.09 10.06
CA LEU A 133 11.58 11.38 10.02
C LEU A 133 12.76 12.36 9.98
N THR A 134 13.76 12.07 10.81
CA THR A 134 15.03 12.77 10.92
C THR A 134 16.18 11.78 10.84
N THR A 135 17.30 12.20 10.25
CA THR A 135 18.50 11.38 10.21
C THR A 135 19.32 11.54 11.48
N ASN A 136 19.84 10.43 11.97
CA ASN A 136 20.87 10.40 13.01
C ASN A 136 21.56 9.05 12.88
N GLY A 137 22.87 9.03 12.62
CA GLY A 137 23.62 7.87 12.10
C GLY A 137 23.39 6.56 12.85
N GLY A 138 23.74 5.43 12.25
CA GLY A 138 23.61 4.12 12.87
C GLY A 138 23.89 2.99 11.89
N GLU A 139 23.88 1.76 12.39
CA GLU A 139 24.12 0.56 11.57
C GLU A 139 22.84 0.11 10.84
N GLU A 140 22.95 -0.23 9.57
CA GLU A 140 21.83 -0.53 8.68
C GLU A 140 21.45 -2.01 8.71
N PHE A 141 20.59 -2.42 9.66
CA PHE A 141 20.20 -3.84 9.78
C PHE A 141 19.06 -4.24 8.84
N CYS A 142 19.35 -4.30 7.53
CA CYS A 142 18.40 -4.64 6.46
C CYS A 142 17.64 -5.97 6.72
N GLY A 143 18.36 -7.03 7.08
CA GLY A 143 17.75 -8.33 7.39
C GLY A 143 16.80 -8.28 8.59
N GLN A 144 17.11 -7.44 9.58
CA GLN A 144 16.31 -7.25 10.79
C GLN A 144 15.02 -6.47 10.51
N VAL A 145 15.09 -5.35 9.78
CA VAL A 145 13.90 -4.53 9.49
C VAL A 145 12.89 -5.27 8.62
N ILE A 146 13.35 -6.05 7.64
CA ILE A 146 12.49 -6.92 6.84
C ILE A 146 11.81 -7.94 7.76
N HIS A 147 12.58 -8.64 8.61
CA HIS A 147 12.04 -9.63 9.53
C HIS A 147 10.96 -9.04 10.47
N GLN A 148 11.23 -7.88 11.08
CA GLN A 148 10.26 -7.24 11.96
C GLN A 148 8.99 -6.80 11.22
N SER A 149 9.13 -6.24 10.02
CA SER A 149 7.98 -5.85 9.20
C SER A 149 7.06 -7.04 8.90
N LEU A 150 7.61 -8.24 8.69
CA LEU A 150 6.84 -9.47 8.46
C LEU A 150 6.08 -9.94 9.71
N LEU A 151 6.61 -9.67 10.90
CA LEU A 151 6.02 -10.08 12.19
C LEU A 151 4.97 -9.09 12.69
N GLN A 152 5.25 -7.79 12.58
CA GLN A 152 4.46 -6.73 13.22
C GLN A 152 3.32 -6.22 12.31
N LEU A 153 3.52 -6.17 11.00
CA LEU A 153 2.50 -5.67 10.08
C LEU A 153 1.38 -6.68 9.80
N LYS A 154 0.16 -6.16 9.66
CA LYS A 154 -1.04 -6.93 9.31
C LYS A 154 -1.15 -7.14 7.80
N TRP A 155 -0.24 -7.95 7.24
CA TRP A 155 -0.19 -8.27 5.81
C TRP A 155 -1.47 -8.93 5.27
N GLY A 156 -2.21 -9.65 6.12
CA GLY A 156 -3.46 -10.31 5.73
C GLY A 156 -3.25 -11.56 4.87
N LYS A 157 -4.34 -12.31 4.66
CA LYS A 157 -4.33 -13.63 4.01
C LYS A 157 -5.02 -13.65 2.64
N ASN A 158 -5.52 -12.51 2.17
CA ASN A 158 -6.15 -12.44 0.85
C ASN A 158 -5.09 -12.70 -0.22
N PRO A 159 -5.26 -13.73 -1.09
CA PRO A 159 -4.31 -14.02 -2.16
C PRO A 159 -4.34 -12.97 -3.28
N ASP A 160 -5.42 -12.21 -3.39
CA ASP A 160 -5.57 -11.17 -4.41
C ASP A 160 -4.87 -9.86 -4.02
N ASP A 161 -4.49 -9.71 -2.74
CA ASP A 161 -3.73 -8.54 -2.29
C ASP A 161 -2.33 -8.54 -2.91
N LEU A 162 -1.90 -7.39 -3.43
CA LEU A 162 -0.53 -7.16 -3.85
C LEU A 162 0.29 -6.67 -2.64
N LYS A 163 1.28 -7.44 -2.19
CA LYS A 163 2.06 -7.16 -0.99
C LYS A 163 3.52 -6.91 -1.35
N MET A 164 4.01 -5.73 -1.02
CA MET A 164 5.36 -5.29 -1.39
C MET A 164 6.06 -4.61 -0.22
N ILE A 165 7.35 -4.90 -0.09
CA ILE A 165 8.31 -4.16 0.72
C ILE A 165 9.20 -3.39 -0.25
N PHE A 166 9.39 -2.09 0.01
CA PHE A 166 10.47 -1.31 -0.57
C PHE A 166 11.43 -0.96 0.56
N ILE A 167 12.65 -1.46 0.47
CA ILE A 167 13.74 -1.09 1.39
C ILE A 167 14.73 -0.20 0.66
N ALA A 168 15.15 0.89 1.30
CA ALA A 168 16.08 1.87 0.74
C ALA A 168 17.15 2.30 1.73
N GLY A 169 18.42 2.27 1.32
CA GLY A 169 19.61 2.51 2.15
C GLY A 169 20.89 2.54 1.32
N ASN A 170 22.05 2.75 1.95
CA ASN A 170 23.33 2.94 1.24
C ASN A 170 24.50 2.08 1.74
N GLU A 171 24.32 1.29 2.81
CA GLU A 171 25.31 0.38 3.36
C GLU A 171 25.12 -1.08 2.90
N PRO A 172 26.05 -2.00 3.24
CA PRO A 172 25.90 -3.41 2.90
C PRO A 172 24.65 -4.07 3.46
N PHE A 173 23.91 -4.76 2.59
CA PHE A 173 22.65 -5.45 2.92
C PHE A 173 22.84 -6.61 3.92
N THR A 174 24.10 -7.00 4.15
CA THR A 174 24.54 -8.07 5.05
C THR A 174 24.75 -7.61 6.50
N GLN A 175 24.60 -6.33 6.82
CA GLN A 175 24.81 -5.83 8.18
C GLN A 175 23.78 -6.40 9.19
N GLY A 176 24.22 -6.49 10.44
CA GLY A 176 23.42 -7.02 11.55
C GLY A 176 23.53 -8.54 11.75
N ARG A 177 22.89 -9.04 12.82
CA ARG A 177 22.96 -10.46 13.20
C ARG A 177 22.00 -11.35 12.40
N LYS A 178 20.96 -10.77 11.82
CA LYS A 178 19.92 -11.49 11.09
C LYS A 178 20.31 -11.60 9.63
N ASP A 179 20.56 -12.82 9.14
CA ASP A 179 20.85 -13.05 7.72
C ASP A 179 19.66 -12.59 6.87
N PHE A 180 19.91 -11.64 5.97
CA PHE A 180 18.90 -11.10 5.09
C PHE A 180 18.26 -12.19 4.22
N ARG A 181 19.01 -13.25 3.86
CA ARG A 181 18.52 -14.35 3.02
C ARG A 181 17.33 -15.05 3.66
N GLU A 182 17.40 -15.31 4.96
CA GLU A 182 16.26 -15.89 5.70
C GLU A 182 15.05 -14.96 5.68
N SER A 183 15.27 -13.65 5.88
CA SER A 183 14.20 -12.65 5.93
C SER A 183 13.50 -12.49 4.59
N VAL A 184 14.26 -12.40 3.49
CA VAL A 184 13.70 -12.25 2.14
C VAL A 184 13.02 -13.53 1.64
N LEU A 185 13.55 -14.71 1.98
CA LEU A 185 12.89 -15.99 1.68
C LEU A 185 11.58 -16.15 2.45
N ASN A 186 11.56 -15.76 3.73
CA ASN A 186 10.33 -15.76 4.53
C ASN A 186 9.28 -14.80 3.96
N ALA A 187 9.68 -13.61 3.49
CA ALA A 187 8.78 -12.70 2.79
C ALA A 187 8.15 -13.38 1.56
N LYS A 188 8.97 -14.03 0.73
CA LYS A 188 8.51 -14.74 -0.47
C LYS A 188 7.56 -15.88 -0.16
N GLU A 189 7.84 -16.69 0.88
CA GLU A 189 6.93 -17.75 1.33
C GLU A 189 5.55 -17.21 1.76
N LYS A 190 5.49 -15.96 2.20
CA LYS A 190 4.25 -15.24 2.55
C LYS A 190 3.61 -14.48 1.39
N ASP A 191 4.09 -14.67 0.16
CA ASP A 191 3.66 -13.94 -1.05
C ASP A 191 3.85 -12.42 -0.91
N ILE A 192 4.97 -12.02 -0.28
CA ILE A 192 5.39 -10.63 -0.12
C ILE A 192 6.66 -10.43 -0.93
N VAL A 193 6.60 -9.51 -1.90
CA VAL A 193 7.76 -9.19 -2.75
C VAL A 193 8.63 -8.15 -2.07
N VAL A 194 9.94 -8.37 -2.00
CA VAL A 194 10.90 -7.38 -1.51
C VAL A 194 11.61 -6.75 -2.69
N ASN A 195 11.40 -5.45 -2.89
CA ASN A 195 12.13 -4.62 -3.83
C ASN A 195 13.21 -3.83 -3.06
N THR A 196 14.40 -3.73 -3.63
CA THR A 196 15.55 -3.09 -2.97
C THR A 196 16.00 -1.86 -3.76
N ILE A 197 16.25 -0.75 -3.06
CA ILE A 197 16.63 0.54 -3.63
C ILE A 197 17.95 0.99 -3.00
N PHE A 198 19.05 0.83 -3.73
CA PHE A 198 20.36 1.26 -3.24
C PHE A 198 20.59 2.75 -3.53
N CYS A 199 20.89 3.53 -2.52
CA CYS A 199 21.18 4.96 -2.64
C CYS A 199 22.67 5.15 -2.94
N GLY A 200 23.02 5.12 -4.23
CA GLY A 200 24.41 5.13 -4.70
C GLY A 200 24.56 4.47 -6.07
N SER A 201 25.78 4.02 -6.40
CA SER A 201 26.01 3.39 -7.71
C SER A 201 25.40 1.99 -7.81
N TYR A 202 24.88 1.66 -9.01
CA TYR A 202 24.30 0.34 -9.29
C TYR A 202 25.27 -0.80 -8.98
N THR A 203 26.52 -0.69 -9.42
CA THR A 203 27.53 -1.75 -9.19
C THR A 203 27.85 -1.94 -7.71
N GLN A 204 27.86 -0.87 -6.92
CA GLN A 204 28.09 -0.98 -5.48
C GLN A 204 26.95 -1.76 -4.81
N GLY A 205 25.69 -1.44 -5.09
CA GLY A 205 24.57 -2.18 -4.50
C GLY A 205 24.55 -3.66 -4.91
N VAL A 206 24.99 -3.99 -6.14
CA VAL A 206 25.21 -5.39 -6.54
C VAL A 206 26.28 -6.05 -5.66
N ASN A 207 27.44 -5.41 -5.52
CA ASN A 207 28.56 -5.93 -4.73
C ASN A 207 28.26 -6.01 -3.23
N THR A 208 27.29 -5.23 -2.75
CA THR A 208 26.86 -5.19 -1.36
C THR A 208 25.53 -5.92 -1.12
N HIS A 209 25.17 -6.84 -2.02
CA HIS A 209 24.07 -7.80 -1.91
C HIS A 209 22.64 -7.24 -1.97
N TRP A 210 22.45 -5.97 -2.34
CA TRP A 210 21.11 -5.41 -2.56
C TRP A 210 20.37 -6.10 -3.70
N GLN A 211 21.08 -6.39 -4.80
CA GLN A 211 20.49 -7.12 -5.93
C GLN A 211 20.09 -8.54 -5.54
N GLU A 212 20.93 -9.23 -4.79
CA GLU A 212 20.65 -10.58 -4.32
C GLU A 212 19.38 -10.61 -3.44
N GLY A 213 19.25 -9.65 -2.52
CA GLY A 213 18.06 -9.52 -1.66
C GLY A 213 16.76 -9.42 -2.44
N ALA A 214 16.70 -8.58 -3.48
CA ALA A 214 15.52 -8.45 -4.33
C ALA A 214 15.23 -9.72 -5.14
N LEU A 215 16.26 -10.29 -5.79
CA LEU A 215 16.09 -11.46 -6.65
C LEU A 215 15.61 -12.69 -5.87
N LEU A 216 16.13 -12.91 -4.65
CA LEU A 216 15.69 -14.00 -3.78
C LEU A 216 14.20 -13.89 -3.44
N ALA A 217 13.71 -12.67 -3.20
CA ALA A 217 12.30 -12.38 -2.92
C ALA A 217 11.40 -12.29 -4.16
N GLY A 218 11.96 -12.35 -5.38
CA GLY A 218 11.21 -12.17 -6.63
C GLY A 218 10.81 -10.72 -6.93
N GLY A 219 11.51 -9.76 -6.33
CA GLY A 219 11.35 -8.33 -6.58
C GLY A 219 12.41 -7.76 -7.51
N GLU A 220 12.42 -6.44 -7.61
CA GLU A 220 13.35 -5.67 -8.44
C GLU A 220 14.42 -4.98 -7.60
N TYR A 221 15.60 -4.88 -8.19
CA TYR A 221 16.71 -4.11 -7.68
C TYR A 221 16.87 -2.83 -8.50
N MET A 222 16.90 -1.70 -7.80
CA MET A 222 17.17 -0.40 -8.38
C MET A 222 18.30 0.30 -7.61
N ALA A 223 19.00 1.19 -8.30
CA ALA A 223 19.92 2.14 -7.68
C ALA A 223 19.51 3.55 -8.07
N ILE A 224 19.58 4.48 -7.12
CA ILE A 224 19.18 5.87 -7.30
C ILE A 224 20.27 6.80 -6.78
N ASP A 225 20.38 7.98 -7.40
CA ASP A 225 21.00 9.14 -6.79
C ASP A 225 19.96 9.84 -5.92
N HIS A 226 20.02 9.58 -4.62
CA HIS A 226 19.09 10.13 -3.64
C HIS A 226 19.29 11.63 -3.41
N ASN A 227 20.40 12.21 -3.86
CA ASN A 227 20.67 13.65 -3.80
C ASN A 227 20.30 14.36 -5.11
N ARG A 228 19.93 13.62 -6.15
CA ARG A 228 19.50 14.22 -7.40
C ARG A 228 18.21 15.01 -7.19
N GLN A 229 18.30 16.31 -7.41
CA GLN A 229 17.14 17.19 -7.45
C GLN A 229 16.44 17.04 -8.79
N VAL A 230 15.12 16.83 -8.75
CA VAL A 230 14.28 16.79 -9.94
C VAL A 230 14.10 18.22 -10.45
N VAL A 231 14.45 18.48 -11.71
CA VAL A 231 14.25 19.81 -12.28
C VAL A 231 12.75 20.05 -12.51
N HIS A 232 12.20 21.04 -11.80
CA HIS A 232 10.78 21.37 -11.89
C HIS A 232 10.51 22.41 -12.97
N ILE A 233 9.66 22.04 -13.93
CA ILE A 233 9.17 22.95 -14.97
C ILE A 233 7.91 23.62 -14.47
N LYS A 234 7.98 24.95 -14.31
CA LYS A 234 6.81 25.77 -13.99
C LYS A 234 5.80 25.69 -15.12
N THR A 235 4.54 25.46 -14.77
CA THR A 235 3.43 25.45 -15.72
C THR A 235 2.46 26.58 -15.40
N PRO A 236 1.72 27.11 -16.40
CA PRO A 236 0.68 28.08 -16.14
C PRO A 236 -0.51 27.50 -15.34
N TYR A 237 -0.56 26.17 -15.17
CA TYR A 237 -1.64 25.47 -14.49
C TYR A 237 -1.38 25.26 -13.00
N ASP A 238 -0.12 25.37 -12.54
CA ASP A 238 0.26 25.12 -11.14
C ASP A 238 -0.49 26.06 -10.18
N LYS A 239 -0.46 27.38 -10.46
CA LYS A 239 -1.22 28.39 -9.68
C LYS A 239 -2.73 28.18 -9.71
N ILE A 240 -3.27 27.66 -10.82
CA ILE A 240 -4.70 27.36 -10.94
C ILE A 240 -5.05 26.21 -10.00
N ILE A 241 -4.27 25.13 -10.02
CA ILE A 241 -4.48 23.97 -9.15
C ILE A 241 -4.34 24.35 -7.67
N ILE A 242 -3.36 25.18 -7.32
CA ILE A 242 -3.18 25.66 -5.94
C ILE A 242 -4.38 26.48 -5.47
N LYS A 243 -4.91 27.37 -6.31
CA LYS A 243 -6.13 28.12 -6.00
C LYS A 243 -7.34 27.20 -5.81
N LEU A 244 -7.50 26.21 -6.68
CA LEU A 244 -8.56 25.21 -6.57
C LEU A 244 -8.41 24.35 -5.30
N ASN A 245 -7.18 24.02 -4.88
CA ASN A 245 -6.92 23.33 -3.61
C ASN A 245 -7.42 24.14 -2.41
N ALA A 246 -7.19 25.45 -2.40
CA ALA A 246 -7.71 26.32 -1.34
C ALA A 246 -9.26 26.32 -1.31
N GLN A 247 -9.92 26.22 -2.46
CA GLN A 247 -11.38 26.05 -2.53
C GLN A 247 -11.81 24.66 -2.03
N LEU A 248 -11.10 23.61 -2.45
CA LEU A 248 -11.34 22.24 -2.01
C LEU A 248 -11.27 22.13 -0.48
N ASN A 249 -10.32 22.82 0.15
CA ASN A 249 -10.17 22.88 1.61
C ASN A 249 -11.37 23.45 2.34
N ASN A 250 -12.14 24.34 1.70
CA ASN A 250 -13.36 24.92 2.27
C ASN A 250 -14.58 24.00 2.18
N THR A 251 -14.42 22.81 1.60
CA THR A 251 -15.48 21.82 1.49
C THR A 251 -15.46 20.77 2.61
N TYR A 252 -14.37 20.65 3.38
CA TYR A 252 -14.27 19.69 4.48
C TYR A 252 -15.04 20.15 5.71
N ILE A 253 -15.78 19.22 6.32
CA ILE A 253 -16.57 19.42 7.52
C ILE A 253 -16.08 18.41 8.55
N SER A 254 -15.20 18.84 9.44
CA SER A 254 -14.69 17.96 10.48
C SER A 254 -15.79 17.52 11.45
N TYR A 255 -15.76 16.27 11.90
CA TYR A 255 -16.66 15.74 12.91
C TYR A 255 -15.97 14.67 13.78
N GLY A 256 -16.62 14.28 14.87
CA GLY A 256 -16.09 13.28 15.78
C GLY A 256 -14.94 13.80 16.66
N THR A 257 -14.44 12.95 17.54
CA THR A 257 -13.41 13.33 18.52
C THR A 257 -12.07 13.69 17.88
N LYS A 258 -11.76 13.11 16.72
CA LYS A 258 -10.52 13.37 15.98
C LYS A 258 -10.64 14.50 14.94
N GLY A 259 -11.85 14.97 14.65
CA GLY A 259 -12.12 15.91 13.55
C GLY A 259 -11.27 17.18 13.57
N THR A 260 -11.18 17.85 14.72
CA THR A 260 -10.39 19.09 14.87
C THR A 260 -8.90 18.85 14.64
N HIS A 261 -8.37 17.73 15.13
CA HIS A 261 -6.96 17.40 14.94
C HIS A 261 -6.68 17.04 13.48
N ARG A 262 -7.52 16.22 12.84
CA ARG A 262 -7.35 15.79 11.45
C ARG A 262 -7.46 16.93 10.44
N ILE A 263 -8.41 17.85 10.62
CA ILE A 263 -8.49 19.03 9.73
C ILE A 263 -7.30 19.98 9.93
N ALA A 264 -6.73 20.05 11.14
CA ALA A 264 -5.49 20.79 11.38
C ALA A 264 -4.29 20.08 10.73
N GLN A 265 -4.20 18.76 10.84
CA GLN A 265 -3.19 17.91 10.19
C GLN A 265 -3.22 18.12 8.66
N GLN A 266 -4.39 18.08 8.02
CA GLN A 266 -4.54 18.37 6.58
C GLN A 266 -3.92 19.72 6.20
N ARG A 267 -4.18 20.77 6.99
CA ARG A 267 -3.64 22.13 6.77
C ARG A 267 -2.13 22.18 6.96
N THR A 268 -1.61 21.49 7.97
CA THR A 268 -0.16 21.36 8.18
C THR A 268 0.48 20.64 6.99
N GLN A 269 -0.11 19.56 6.49
CA GLN A 269 0.39 18.87 5.30
C GLN A 269 0.33 19.73 4.03
N ASP A 270 -0.71 20.54 3.86
CA ASP A 270 -0.77 21.52 2.76
C ASP A 270 0.35 22.58 2.88
N ALA A 271 0.63 23.06 4.09
CA ALA A 271 1.69 24.04 4.34
C ALA A 271 3.08 23.43 4.11
N GLN A 272 3.34 22.22 4.62
CA GLN A 272 4.61 21.52 4.42
C GLN A 272 4.87 21.20 2.95
N ALA A 273 3.84 20.77 2.21
CA ALA A 273 3.96 20.55 0.77
C ALA A 273 4.34 21.84 0.02
N MET A 274 3.75 22.98 0.39
CA MET A 274 4.06 24.28 -0.20
C MET A 274 5.45 24.79 0.20
N GLU A 275 5.88 24.55 1.44
CA GLU A 275 7.20 24.92 1.95
C GLU A 275 8.31 24.10 1.28
N MET A 276 8.05 22.83 0.99
CA MET A 276 8.97 22.02 0.20
C MET A 276 9.15 22.60 -1.20
N GLU A 277 8.10 22.57 -2.01
CA GLU A 277 8.13 23.09 -3.39
C GLU A 277 6.70 23.28 -3.93
N GLU A 278 6.50 24.28 -4.80
CA GLU A 278 5.19 24.56 -5.42
C GLU A 278 4.60 23.34 -6.12
N VAL A 279 5.44 22.53 -6.78
CA VAL A 279 5.01 21.32 -7.50
C VAL A 279 4.53 20.21 -6.56
N VAL A 280 5.08 20.11 -5.34
CA VAL A 280 4.65 19.12 -4.36
C VAL A 280 3.23 19.47 -3.87
N ALA A 281 2.95 20.76 -3.65
CA ALA A 281 1.60 21.25 -3.37
C ALA A 281 0.61 20.97 -4.50
N VAL A 282 1.03 21.11 -5.77
CA VAL A 282 0.21 20.76 -6.94
C VAL A 282 -0.09 19.26 -6.96
N LYS A 283 0.93 18.40 -6.84
CA LYS A 283 0.77 16.94 -6.83
C LYS A 283 -0.15 16.48 -5.70
N ARG A 284 -0.03 17.05 -4.51
CA ARG A 284 -0.93 16.83 -3.38
C ARG A 284 -2.36 17.24 -3.69
N ALA A 285 -2.58 18.43 -4.25
CA ALA A 285 -3.91 18.90 -4.64
C ALA A 285 -4.59 17.95 -5.65
N VAL A 286 -3.81 17.41 -6.60
CA VAL A 286 -4.27 16.38 -7.53
C VAL A 286 -4.68 15.12 -6.77
N SER A 287 -3.86 14.63 -5.83
CA SER A 287 -4.20 13.45 -5.01
C SER A 287 -5.49 13.65 -4.21
N LYS A 288 -5.70 14.84 -3.63
CA LYS A 288 -6.93 15.20 -2.87
C LYS A 288 -8.19 15.24 -3.74
N SER A 289 -8.02 15.40 -5.05
CA SER A 289 -9.12 15.32 -6.01
C SER A 289 -9.37 13.91 -6.55
N SER A 290 -8.52 12.94 -6.19
CA SER A 290 -8.70 11.53 -6.53
C SER A 290 -9.59 10.80 -5.50
N GLY A 291 -10.02 9.58 -5.83
CA GLY A 291 -10.81 8.77 -4.88
C GLY A 291 -10.00 8.08 -3.78
N TYR A 292 -8.66 8.17 -3.78
CA TYR A 292 -7.82 7.61 -2.72
C TYR A 292 -7.74 8.52 -1.50
N TYR A 293 -7.99 9.82 -1.67
CA TYR A 293 -8.07 10.75 -0.56
C TYR A 293 -9.45 10.67 0.11
N ASN A 294 -9.61 9.67 0.98
CA ASN A 294 -10.87 9.37 1.67
C ASN A 294 -10.72 9.64 3.18
N ASN A 295 -11.50 10.58 3.69
CA ASN A 295 -11.43 11.07 5.06
C ASN A 295 -12.70 10.80 5.85
N ALA A 296 -13.49 9.80 5.44
CA ALA A 296 -14.79 9.51 6.03
C ALA A 296 -14.78 9.23 7.55
N GLU A 297 -13.63 9.00 8.18
CA GLU A 297 -13.54 8.86 9.63
C GLU A 297 -13.65 10.19 10.39
N TRP A 298 -13.38 11.31 9.72
CA TRP A 298 -13.30 12.62 10.35
C TRP A 298 -13.92 13.77 9.52
N ASP A 299 -14.19 13.56 8.23
CA ASP A 299 -14.89 14.49 7.35
C ASP A 299 -16.32 14.00 7.05
N LEU A 300 -17.31 14.83 7.41
CA LEU A 300 -18.72 14.50 7.34
C LEU A 300 -19.23 14.41 5.90
N VAL A 301 -18.60 15.14 4.96
CA VAL A 301 -18.97 15.08 3.54
C VAL A 301 -18.55 13.73 2.95
N ASP A 302 -17.32 13.28 3.20
CA ASP A 302 -16.86 11.94 2.79
C ASP A 302 -17.65 10.83 3.50
N ALA A 303 -17.90 10.98 4.80
CA ALA A 303 -18.72 10.04 5.57
C ALA A 303 -20.12 9.89 4.94
N SER A 304 -20.77 11.01 4.60
CA SER A 304 -22.11 11.03 3.99
C SER A 304 -22.19 10.44 2.58
N ALA A 305 -21.05 10.18 1.94
CA ALA A 305 -21.01 9.54 0.62
C ALA A 305 -21.03 8.00 0.71
N LYS A 306 -20.88 7.41 1.90
CA LYS A 306 -20.96 5.96 2.11
C LYS A 306 -22.41 5.51 2.24
N ASP A 307 -22.72 4.34 1.68
CA ASP A 307 -24.08 3.77 1.69
C ASP A 307 -24.58 3.42 3.10
N ASP A 308 -23.67 3.13 4.03
CA ASP A 308 -23.96 2.76 5.41
C ASP A 308 -23.96 3.95 6.39
N PHE A 309 -23.81 5.18 5.88
CA PHE A 309 -23.76 6.37 6.71
C PHE A 309 -25.11 6.71 7.34
N ASP A 310 -25.09 6.92 8.66
CA ASP A 310 -26.25 7.31 9.44
C ASP A 310 -25.95 8.56 10.28
N LEU A 311 -26.58 9.68 9.90
CA LEU A 311 -26.45 10.95 10.62
C LEU A 311 -26.95 10.84 12.07
N GLY A 312 -27.92 9.96 12.37
CA GLY A 312 -28.43 9.75 13.72
C GLY A 312 -27.40 9.16 14.69
N LYS A 313 -26.36 8.50 14.16
CA LYS A 313 -25.23 7.97 14.95
C LYS A 313 -24.14 9.00 15.20
N VAL A 314 -24.21 10.17 14.58
CA VAL A 314 -23.23 11.25 14.77
C VAL A 314 -23.56 12.02 16.05
N LYS A 315 -22.60 12.04 16.97
CA LYS A 315 -22.69 12.81 18.22
C LYS A 315 -22.77 14.31 17.92
N LYS A 316 -23.91 14.94 18.23
CA LYS A 316 -24.21 16.34 17.89
C LYS A 316 -23.21 17.32 18.53
N GLU A 317 -22.67 16.98 19.69
CA GLU A 317 -21.64 17.74 20.41
C GLU A 317 -20.29 17.77 19.68
N THR A 318 -20.02 16.77 18.83
CA THR A 318 -18.80 16.64 18.03
C THR A 318 -18.90 17.31 16.65
N LEU A 319 -20.07 17.85 16.31
CA LEU A 319 -20.25 18.63 15.09
C LEU A 319 -19.50 19.98 15.21
N PRO A 320 -19.05 20.55 14.09
CA PRO A 320 -18.42 21.86 14.09
C PRO A 320 -19.43 22.94 14.46
N ALA A 321 -18.96 24.09 14.95
CA ALA A 321 -19.82 25.18 15.44
C ALA A 321 -20.86 25.63 14.39
N SER A 322 -20.51 25.58 13.09
CA SER A 322 -21.41 25.90 11.98
C SER A 322 -22.60 24.95 11.82
N LEU A 323 -22.56 23.78 12.44
CA LEU A 323 -23.60 22.75 12.39
C LEU A 323 -24.27 22.46 13.74
N LYS A 324 -23.67 22.91 14.85
CA LYS A 324 -24.30 22.77 16.17
C LYS A 324 -25.64 23.49 16.22
N GLY A 325 -26.68 22.81 16.72
CA GLY A 325 -28.03 23.34 16.83
C GLY A 325 -28.87 23.30 15.54
N LYS A 326 -28.30 22.88 14.40
CA LYS A 326 -29.07 22.64 13.17
C LYS A 326 -29.88 21.35 13.25
N SER A 327 -31.02 21.32 12.57
CA SER A 327 -31.81 20.10 12.40
C SER A 327 -31.13 19.13 11.42
N ASP A 328 -31.47 17.85 11.50
CA ASP A 328 -30.91 16.82 10.63
C ASP A 328 -31.18 17.12 9.15
N GLN A 329 -32.34 17.71 8.82
CA GLN A 329 -32.65 18.15 7.45
C GLN A 329 -31.76 19.31 7.00
N GLN A 330 -31.47 20.27 7.87
CA GLN A 330 -30.56 21.37 7.58
C GLN A 330 -29.11 20.89 7.40
N ILE A 331 -28.67 19.92 8.22
CA ILE A 331 -27.35 19.31 8.09
C ILE A 331 -27.26 18.56 6.75
N LYS A 332 -28.24 17.71 6.42
CA LYS A 332 -28.28 16.99 5.13
C LYS A 332 -28.24 17.94 3.93
N LYS A 333 -29.00 19.04 3.97
CA LYS A 333 -28.96 20.07 2.92
C LYS A 333 -27.56 20.68 2.79
N HIS A 334 -26.94 21.06 3.90
CA HIS A 334 -25.59 21.64 3.89
C HIS A 334 -24.53 20.65 3.37
N LEU A 335 -24.63 19.37 3.75
CA LEU A 335 -23.75 18.32 3.25
C LEU A 335 -23.92 18.11 1.73
N ALA A 336 -25.14 18.14 1.22
CA ALA A 336 -25.40 18.04 -0.21
C ALA A 336 -24.79 19.23 -0.99
N GLU A 337 -24.94 20.46 -0.48
CA GLU A 337 -24.31 21.66 -1.05
C GLU A 337 -22.78 21.52 -1.09
N LYS A 338 -22.17 21.12 0.04
CA LYS A 338 -20.71 20.95 0.14
C LYS A 338 -20.17 19.80 -0.69
N LYS A 339 -20.93 18.71 -0.83
CA LYS A 339 -20.61 17.59 -1.73
C LYS A 339 -20.60 18.04 -3.19
N ALA A 340 -21.61 18.81 -3.61
CA ALA A 340 -21.67 19.34 -4.97
C ALA A 340 -20.52 20.32 -5.26
N GLU A 341 -20.23 21.22 -4.34
CA GLU A 341 -19.07 22.14 -4.40
C GLU A 341 -17.76 21.35 -4.54
N ARG A 342 -17.55 20.34 -3.68
CA ARG A 342 -16.36 19.48 -3.72
C ARG A 342 -16.22 18.77 -5.05
N GLN A 343 -17.27 18.13 -5.55
CA GLN A 343 -17.23 17.42 -6.82
C GLN A 343 -16.90 18.35 -7.99
N SER A 344 -17.42 19.58 -7.99
CA SER A 344 -17.08 20.59 -9.01
C SER A 344 -15.60 20.94 -8.96
N VAL A 345 -15.09 21.31 -7.78
CA VAL A 345 -13.69 21.72 -7.60
C VAL A 345 -12.74 20.56 -7.91
N GLN A 346 -13.04 19.34 -7.48
CA GLN A 346 -12.24 18.15 -7.81
C GLN A 346 -12.17 17.92 -9.32
N LYS A 347 -13.30 18.07 -10.04
CA LYS A 347 -13.33 17.97 -11.51
C LYS A 347 -12.49 19.05 -12.17
N GLU A 348 -12.54 20.29 -11.68
CA GLU A 348 -11.72 21.39 -12.19
C GLU A 348 -10.22 21.15 -11.96
N ILE A 349 -9.83 20.60 -10.79
CA ILE A 349 -8.44 20.21 -10.51
C ILE A 349 -7.98 19.16 -11.52
N GLN A 350 -8.77 18.11 -11.73
CA GLN A 350 -8.42 17.05 -12.68
C GLN A 350 -8.32 17.57 -14.12
N GLN A 351 -9.20 18.47 -14.54
CA GLN A 351 -9.12 19.12 -15.85
C GLN A 351 -7.88 20.02 -15.99
N ALA A 352 -7.53 20.78 -14.95
CA ALA A 352 -6.31 21.58 -14.94
C ALA A 352 -5.06 20.69 -14.97
N ASN A 353 -5.07 19.58 -14.24
CA ASN A 353 -3.99 18.59 -14.25
C ASN A 353 -3.80 17.93 -15.61
N ALA A 354 -4.88 17.56 -16.31
CA ALA A 354 -4.76 17.02 -17.67
C ALA A 354 -4.08 18.01 -18.64
N LYS A 355 -4.37 19.31 -18.51
CA LYS A 355 -3.69 20.36 -19.30
C LYS A 355 -2.23 20.54 -18.87
N ARG A 356 -1.95 20.43 -17.57
CA ARG A 356 -0.60 20.45 -16.99
C ARG A 356 0.26 19.33 -17.58
N GLU A 357 -0.22 18.08 -17.55
CA GLU A 357 0.50 16.93 -18.09
C GLU A 357 0.72 17.06 -19.61
N ALA A 358 -0.29 17.53 -20.36
CA ALA A 358 -0.13 17.79 -21.79
C ALA A 358 0.90 18.91 -22.09
N TYR A 359 1.02 19.91 -21.22
CA TYR A 359 2.03 20.96 -21.33
C TYR A 359 3.43 20.40 -21.07
N LEU A 360 3.58 19.61 -20.01
CA LEU A 360 4.85 19.00 -19.63
C LEU A 360 5.36 17.99 -20.68
N ALA A 361 4.47 17.17 -21.23
CA ALA A 361 4.80 16.22 -22.29
C ALA A 361 5.37 16.91 -23.54
N LYS A 362 4.84 18.09 -23.91
CA LYS A 362 5.35 18.88 -25.05
C LYS A 362 6.74 19.45 -24.82
N GLN A 363 7.13 19.67 -23.57
CA GLN A 363 8.44 20.23 -23.23
C GLN A 363 9.55 19.15 -23.22
N GLN A 364 9.22 17.87 -23.46
CA GLN A 364 10.15 16.72 -23.50
C GLN A 364 11.13 16.63 -22.31
N LYS A 365 10.72 17.15 -21.15
CA LYS A 365 11.56 17.28 -19.96
C LYS A 365 10.78 16.93 -18.69
N ASN A 366 9.96 15.88 -18.78
CA ASN A 366 9.47 15.24 -17.56
C ASN A 366 10.62 14.41 -17.00
N GLU A 367 11.45 15.03 -16.18
CA GLU A 367 12.30 14.29 -15.25
C GLU A 367 11.39 13.81 -14.12
N THR A 368 11.11 12.51 -14.11
CA THR A 368 10.47 11.81 -12.98
C THR A 368 11.52 11.60 -11.90
N GLY A 369 11.12 11.64 -10.63
CA GLY A 369 12.03 11.30 -9.54
C GLY A 369 12.55 9.87 -9.66
N GLU A 370 13.83 9.63 -9.37
CA GLU A 370 14.42 8.29 -9.52
C GLU A 370 13.76 7.27 -8.57
N LEU A 371 13.48 7.67 -7.31
CA LEU A 371 12.76 6.86 -6.34
C LEU A 371 11.33 6.53 -6.81
N GLU A 372 10.58 7.53 -7.28
CA GLU A 372 9.23 7.38 -7.85
C GLU A 372 9.24 6.38 -9.01
N GLN A 373 10.15 6.59 -9.97
CA GLN A 373 10.28 5.72 -11.13
C GLN A 373 10.61 4.27 -10.71
N ALA A 374 11.55 4.10 -9.79
CA ALA A 374 11.95 2.80 -9.26
C ALA A 374 10.76 2.06 -8.64
N MET A 375 9.97 2.76 -7.81
CA MET A 375 8.78 2.19 -7.17
C MET A 375 7.69 1.84 -8.19
N LEU A 376 7.37 2.76 -9.13
CA LEU A 376 6.30 2.54 -10.10
C LEU A 376 6.61 1.41 -11.08
N GLN A 377 7.86 1.29 -11.52
CA GLN A 377 8.29 0.19 -12.40
C GLN A 377 8.11 -1.16 -11.71
N ALA A 378 8.54 -1.28 -10.45
CA ALA A 378 8.32 -2.47 -9.64
C ALA A 378 6.81 -2.75 -9.50
N ILE A 379 6.06 -1.79 -8.96
CA ILE A 379 4.61 -1.91 -8.71
C ILE A 379 3.89 -2.44 -9.96
N ARG A 380 4.10 -1.82 -11.13
CA ARG A 380 3.43 -2.23 -12.37
C ARG A 380 3.80 -3.66 -12.78
N LYS A 381 5.09 -4.03 -12.67
CA LYS A 381 5.57 -5.38 -13.01
C LYS A 381 5.00 -6.45 -12.08
N GLN A 382 4.89 -6.17 -10.78
CA GLN A 382 4.29 -7.12 -9.84
C GLN A 382 2.77 -7.17 -9.93
N ALA A 383 2.12 -6.03 -10.15
CA ALA A 383 0.69 -5.93 -10.32
C ALA A 383 0.16 -6.66 -11.56
N ALA A 384 0.94 -6.69 -12.66
CA ALA A 384 0.64 -7.51 -13.84
C ALA A 384 0.49 -9.02 -13.53
N LYS A 385 1.01 -9.49 -12.38
CA LYS A 385 0.86 -10.88 -11.91
C LYS A 385 -0.41 -11.10 -11.07
N LYS A 386 -1.15 -10.04 -10.72
CA LYS A 386 -2.28 -10.03 -9.76
C LYS A 386 -3.59 -9.49 -10.35
N ASP A 387 -3.77 -9.56 -11.67
CA ASP A 387 -4.95 -9.02 -12.38
C ASP A 387 -5.22 -7.52 -12.07
N LEU A 388 -4.12 -6.79 -11.86
CA LEU A 388 -4.07 -5.34 -11.65
C LEU A 388 -3.40 -4.70 -12.87
N TYR A 389 -4.02 -3.67 -13.44
CA TYR A 389 -3.56 -2.95 -14.62
C TYR A 389 -3.72 -1.43 -14.47
N TRP A 390 -3.05 -0.65 -15.33
CA TRP A 390 -3.12 0.82 -15.37
C TRP A 390 -3.71 1.24 -16.71
N GLU A 391 -4.59 2.24 -16.67
CA GLU A 391 -5.13 2.92 -17.86
C GLU A 391 -4.34 4.18 -18.25
#